data_AF-A0A849XZZ7-F1
#
_entry.id   AF-A0A849XZZ7-F1
#
_cell.length_a   1.000
_cell.length_b   1.000
_cell.length_c   1.000
_cell.angle_alpha   90.00
_cell.angle_beta   90.00
_cell.angle_gamma   90.00
#
_symmetry.space_group_name_H-M   'P 1'
#
loop_
_entity.id
_entity.type
_entity.pdbx_description
1 polymer ?
#
loop_
_entity_poly.entity_id
_entity_poly.type
_entity_poly.pdbx_seq_one_letter_code
_entity_poly.pdbx_strand_id
1 'polypeptide(L)'
;MSKACLSGQERMSRAFNRRDHDRVPRYETFWGETLTRWQNEGLLGDANSALDLLGADLHGLCWAWPQAFGNDFREFVRQDQETKVFRNGNGALLRY
;
A
#
# COMPACT_ATOMS: atom_id res chain seq x y z
N MET A 1 -22.53 25.98 4.45
CA MET A 1 -21.88 25.24 5.54
C MET A 1 -20.48 24.89 5.08
N SER A 2 -19.44 25.23 5.86
CA SER A 2 -18.07 24.75 5.58
C SER A 2 -18.08 23.22 5.66
N LYS A 3 -17.69 22.53 4.59
CA LYS A 3 -17.60 21.07 4.57
C LYS A 3 -16.49 20.69 5.56
N ALA A 4 -16.80 19.91 6.60
CA ALA A 4 -15.81 19.52 7.60
C ALA A 4 -14.61 18.84 6.93
N CYS A 5 -13.39 19.31 7.24
CA CYS A 5 -12.15 18.75 6.69
C CYS A 5 -11.90 17.40 7.38
N LEU A 6 -11.98 16.31 6.62
CA LEU A 6 -11.73 14.95 7.12
C LEU A 6 -10.23 14.63 7.05
N SER A 7 -9.74 13.81 7.97
CA SER A 7 -8.44 13.14 7.79
C SER A 7 -8.50 12.13 6.62
N GLY A 8 -7.33 11.72 6.11
CA GLY A 8 -7.25 10.67 5.09
C GLY A 8 -7.93 9.37 5.53
N GLN A 9 -7.70 8.96 6.77
CA GLN A 9 -8.33 7.77 7.35
C GLN A 9 -9.85 7.88 7.41
N GLU A 10 -10.41 9.00 7.90
CA GLU A 10 -11.85 9.21 7.95
C GLU A 10 -12.46 9.24 6.55
N ARG A 11 -11.80 9.91 5.61
CA ARG A 11 -12.23 10.02 4.21
C ARG A 11 -12.30 8.65 3.53
N MET A 12 -11.23 7.86 3.65
CA MET A 12 -11.18 6.48 3.14
C MET A 12 -12.27 5.60 3.78
N SER A 13 -12.40 5.68 5.11
CA SER A 13 -13.39 4.90 5.84
C SER A 13 -14.82 5.22 5.40
N ARG A 14 -15.15 6.50 5.20
CA ARG A 14 -16.46 6.91 4.69
C ARG A 14 -16.69 6.48 3.25
N ALA A 15 -15.68 6.61 2.38
CA ALA A 15 -15.77 6.18 0.98
C ALA A 15 -16.06 4.67 0.87
N PHE A 16 -15.34 3.82 1.61
CA PHE A 16 -15.60 2.38 1.64
C PHE A 16 -16.98 2.03 2.19
N ASN A 17 -17.48 2.80 3.16
CA ASN A 17 -18.81 2.61 3.74
C ASN A 17 -19.94 3.30 2.95
N ARG A 18 -19.66 3.83 1.75
CA ARG A 18 -20.62 4.57 0.92
C ARG A 18 -21.31 5.72 1.66
N ARG A 19 -20.55 6.45 2.48
CA ARG A 19 -20.97 7.65 3.20
C ARG A 19 -20.40 8.92 2.56
N ASP A 20 -21.05 10.05 2.80
CA ASP A 20 -20.60 11.35 2.36
C ASP A 20 -19.22 11.71 2.91
N HIS A 21 -18.35 12.13 1.99
CA HIS A 21 -16.98 12.53 2.25
C HIS A 21 -16.69 13.91 1.65
N ASP A 22 -15.66 14.57 2.14
CA ASP A 22 -15.33 15.95 1.79
C ASP A 22 -14.75 16.08 0.36
N ARG A 23 -13.91 15.13 -0.08
CA ARG A 23 -13.44 14.94 -1.46
C ARG A 23 -13.15 13.46 -1.76
N VAL A 24 -13.06 13.08 -3.03
CA VAL A 24 -12.66 11.72 -3.43
C VAL A 24 -11.29 11.39 -2.80
N PRO A 25 -11.13 10.25 -2.11
CA PRO A 25 -9.83 9.82 -1.60
C PRO A 25 -8.83 9.54 -2.72
N ARG A 26 -7.54 9.78 -2.46
CA ARG A 26 -6.46 9.70 -3.45
C ARG A 26 -5.32 8.82 -2.94
N TYR A 27 -4.75 8.05 -3.86
CA TYR A 27 -3.53 7.28 -3.67
C TYR A 27 -2.82 7.14 -5.02
N GLU A 28 -1.51 6.98 -4.98
CA GLU A 28 -0.69 6.66 -6.16
C GLU A 28 0.43 5.68 -5.77
N THR A 29 0.91 4.91 -6.74
CA THR A 29 2.18 4.19 -6.64
C THR A 29 3.11 4.72 -7.73
N PHE A 30 4.29 5.18 -7.33
CA PHE A 30 5.26 5.76 -8.26
C PHE A 30 6.22 4.68 -8.79
N TRP A 31 6.56 4.79 -10.07
CA TRP A 31 7.69 4.05 -10.63
C TRP A 31 9.00 4.45 -9.94
N GLY A 32 9.92 3.49 -9.80
CA GLY A 32 11.22 3.74 -9.15
C GLY A 32 12.00 4.86 -9.87
N GLU A 33 11.96 4.89 -11.19
CA GLU A 33 12.60 5.90 -12.03
C GLU A 33 12.03 7.31 -11.79
N THR A 34 10.72 7.40 -11.55
CA THR A 34 10.07 8.68 -11.20
C THR A 34 10.59 9.19 -9.87
N LEU A 35 10.69 8.33 -8.86
CA LEU A 35 11.22 8.69 -7.54
C LEU A 35 12.70 9.09 -7.62
N THR A 36 13.52 8.31 -8.34
CA THR A 36 14.94 8.65 -8.56
C THR A 36 15.10 10.00 -9.22
N ARG A 37 14.29 10.30 -10.25
CA ARG A 37 14.31 11.60 -10.91
C ARG A 37 13.94 12.72 -9.93
N TRP A 38 12.84 12.59 -9.20
CA TRP A 38 12.41 13.63 -8.26
C TRP A 38 13.43 13.87 -7.15
N GLN A 39 14.07 12.81 -6.64
CA GLN A 39 15.15 12.93 -5.65
C GLN A 39 16.34 13.73 -6.21
N ASN A 40 16.74 13.47 -7.46
CA ASN A 40 17.78 14.24 -8.14
C ASN A 40 17.38 15.71 -8.38
N GLU A 41 16.09 16.00 -8.47
CA GLU A 41 15.51 17.35 -8.60
C GLU A 41 15.27 18.04 -7.24
N GLY A 42 15.55 17.37 -6.12
CA GLY A 42 15.49 17.94 -4.77
C GLY A 42 14.36 17.45 -3.88
N LEU A 43 13.60 16.43 -4.27
CA LEU A 43 12.70 15.73 -3.35
C LEU A 43 13.51 15.07 -2.23
N LEU A 44 13.22 15.44 -0.99
CA LEU A 44 13.77 14.79 0.19
C LEU A 44 12.88 13.61 0.59
N GLY A 45 13.46 12.43 0.73
CA GLY A 45 12.76 11.22 1.19
C GLY A 45 12.37 10.27 0.05
N ASP A 46 11.32 9.49 0.28
CA ASP A 46 10.91 8.36 -0.56
C ASP A 46 9.48 8.52 -1.10
N ALA A 47 8.88 7.40 -1.53
CA ALA A 47 7.49 7.37 -2.01
C ALA A 47 6.49 7.92 -0.97
N ASN A 48 6.70 7.66 0.33
CA ASN A 48 5.80 8.15 1.37
C ASN A 48 5.91 9.67 1.51
N SER A 49 7.13 10.22 1.44
CA SER A 49 7.33 11.67 1.43
C SER A 49 6.65 12.34 0.22
N ALA A 50 6.68 11.70 -0.95
CA ALA A 50 5.94 12.17 -2.12
C ALA A 50 4.42 12.12 -1.91
N LEU A 51 3.90 11.05 -1.30
CA LEU A 51 2.48 10.90 -0.97
C LEU A 51 2.01 11.99 0.01
N ASP A 52 2.80 12.29 1.04
CA ASP A 52 2.55 13.38 1.99
C ASP A 52 2.46 14.73 1.26
N LEU A 53 3.45 15.06 0.42
CA LEU A 53 3.49 16.31 -0.34
C LEU A 53 2.31 16.48 -1.30
N LEU A 54 1.83 15.38 -1.88
CA LEU A 54 0.68 15.38 -2.79
C LEU A 54 -0.67 15.30 -2.06
N GLY A 55 -0.65 15.14 -0.73
CA GLY A 55 -1.84 15.01 0.11
C GLY A 55 -2.63 13.74 -0.17
N ALA A 56 -1.93 12.62 -0.36
CA ALA A 56 -2.55 11.31 -0.48
C ALA A 56 -3.24 10.90 0.84
N ASP A 57 -4.24 10.04 0.72
CA ASP A 57 -5.03 9.55 1.86
C ASP A 57 -4.55 8.19 2.38
N LEU A 58 -3.56 7.60 1.70
CA LEU A 58 -2.97 6.29 1.96
C LEU A 58 -1.47 6.33 1.65
N HIS A 59 -0.67 5.61 2.43
CA HIS A 59 0.77 5.42 2.17
C HIS A 59 1.08 4.05 1.54
N GLY A 60 0.10 3.16 1.45
CA GLY A 60 0.25 1.86 0.83
C GLY A 60 -1.09 1.23 0.48
N LEU A 61 -1.09 0.40 -0.55
CA LEU A 61 -2.22 -0.45 -0.93
C LEU A 61 -1.76 -1.90 -0.98
N CYS A 62 -2.51 -2.77 -0.31
CA CYS A 62 -2.51 -4.21 -0.49
C CYS A 62 -1.14 -4.92 -0.42
N TRP A 63 -0.35 -4.66 0.62
CA TRP A 63 0.67 -5.59 1.14
C TRP A 63 0.75 -5.36 2.65
N ALA A 64 0.00 -6.15 3.42
CA ALA A 64 -0.11 -5.97 4.86
C ALA A 64 1.28 -6.02 5.49
N TRP A 65 1.65 -4.94 6.18
CA TRP A 65 2.80 -4.90 7.06
C TRP A 65 2.35 -4.52 8.48
N PRO A 66 2.67 -5.34 9.51
CA PRO A 66 3.30 -6.64 9.38
C PRO A 66 2.38 -7.65 8.65
N GLN A 67 2.99 -8.65 8.02
CA GLN A 67 2.24 -9.75 7.40
C GLN A 67 1.46 -10.52 8.48
N ALA A 68 0.31 -11.09 8.12
CA ALA A 68 -0.63 -11.73 9.06
C ALA A 68 0.01 -12.85 9.91
N PHE A 69 0.97 -13.59 9.34
CA PHE A 69 1.71 -14.66 10.01
C PHE A 69 3.17 -14.27 10.35
N GLY A 70 3.54 -13.01 10.17
CA GLY A 70 4.90 -12.51 10.33
C GLY A 70 5.69 -12.50 9.03
N ASN A 71 6.66 -11.59 8.95
CA ASN A 71 7.32 -11.24 7.68
C ASN A 71 8.29 -12.32 7.18
N ASP A 72 8.81 -13.13 8.10
CA ASP A 72 9.69 -14.27 7.80
C ASP A 72 8.93 -15.61 7.68
N PHE A 73 7.59 -15.58 7.74
CA PHE A 73 6.80 -16.80 7.69
C PHE A 73 6.83 -17.43 6.30
N ARG A 74 7.25 -18.70 6.26
CA ARG A 74 7.25 -19.53 5.06
C ARG A 74 6.99 -20.99 5.44
N GLU A 75 5.87 -21.52 4.99
CA GLU A 75 5.47 -22.91 5.21
C GLU A 75 5.51 -23.68 3.89
N PHE A 76 6.17 -24.84 3.87
CA PHE A 76 6.12 -25.74 2.72
C PHE A 76 4.75 -26.43 2.64
N VAL A 77 4.13 -26.44 1.46
CA VAL A 77 2.80 -27.02 1.25
C VAL A 77 2.90 -28.32 0.45
N ARG A 78 3.54 -28.28 -0.72
CA ARG A 78 3.73 -29.46 -1.58
C ARG A 78 4.84 -29.26 -2.60
N GLN A 79 5.29 -30.36 -3.18
CA GLN A 79 6.22 -30.38 -4.31
C GLN A 79 5.77 -31.43 -5.33
N ASP A 80 5.88 -31.11 -6.61
CA ASP A 80 5.77 -32.04 -7.73
C ASP A 80 7.10 -32.11 -8.50
N GLN A 81 7.10 -32.76 -9.68
CA GLN A 81 8.30 -32.95 -10.48
C GLN A 81 8.90 -31.63 -10.99
N GLU A 82 8.09 -30.58 -11.11
CA GLU A 82 8.51 -29.31 -11.71
C GLU A 82 8.64 -28.19 -10.67
N THR A 83 7.81 -28.20 -9.62
CA THR A 83 7.61 -27.00 -8.78
C THR A 83 7.41 -27.29 -7.30
N LYS A 84 7.67 -26.27 -6.49
CA LYS A 84 7.42 -26.23 -5.05
C LYS A 84 6.39 -25.16 -4.70
N VAL A 85 5.46 -25.48 -3.82
CA VAL A 85 4.45 -24.54 -3.32
C VAL A 85 4.72 -24.21 -1.86
N PHE A 86 4.76 -22.91 -1.54
CA PHE A 86 4.92 -22.39 -0.18
C PHE A 86 3.79 -21.45 0.18
N ARG A 87 3.38 -21.43 1.45
CA ARG A 87 2.52 -20.38 2.02
C ARG A 87 3.42 -19.28 2.62
N ASN A 88 3.22 -18.01 2.21
CA ASN A 88 3.95 -16.87 2.77
C ASN A 88 3.22 -16.24 3.97
N GLY A 89 3.81 -15.22 4.59
CA GLY A 89 3.24 -14.59 5.78
C GLY A 89 1.94 -13.83 5.56
N ASN A 90 1.52 -13.59 4.32
CA ASN A 90 0.18 -13.09 4.00
C ASN A 90 -0.83 -14.22 3.73
N GLY A 91 -0.44 -15.48 3.92
CA GLY A 91 -1.27 -16.65 3.63
C GLY A 91 -1.35 -17.01 2.14
N ALA A 92 -0.59 -16.35 1.26
CA ALA A 92 -0.62 -16.62 -0.17
C ALA A 92 0.18 -17.89 -0.51
N LEU A 93 -0.35 -18.70 -1.44
CA LEU A 93 0.34 -19.86 -1.99
C LEU A 93 1.20 -19.44 -3.20
N LEU A 94 2.52 -19.54 -3.05
CA LEU A 94 3.52 -19.19 -4.05
C LEU A 94 4.08 -20.46 -4.68
N ARG A 95 4.00 -20.58 -6.02
CA ARG A 95 4.58 -21.67 -6.80
C ARG A 95 5.89 -21.21 -7.43
N TYR A 96 6.96 -21.95 -7.17
CA TYR A 96 8.31 -21.75 -7.72
C TYR A 96 8.72 -22.96 -8.53
#